data_AF-A0A6L7ITM7-F1
#
_entry.id   AF-A0A6L7ITM7-F1
#
_cell.length_a   1.000
_cell.length_b   1.000
_cell.length_c   1.000
_cell.angle_alpha   90.00
_cell.angle_beta   90.00
_cell.angle_gamma   90.00
#
_symmetry.space_group_name_H-M   'P 1'
#
loop_
_entity.id
_entity.type
_entity.pdbx_description
1 polymer ?
#
loop_
_entity_poly.entity_id
_entity_poly.type
_entity_poly.pdbx_seq_one_letter_code
_entity_poly.pdbx_strand_id
1 'polypeptide(L)'
;MSGLTPALARYLLAIRDGVERRVELADRLEVSRPSVTKAVERLEAMGLVTEGRGHRLALTAQGDEEARALAASVETVERCLVAQGMAPGCARRTACEGAFVQPCPVRYR
;
A
#
# COMPACT_ATOMS: atom_id res chain seq x y z
N MET A 1 -6.40 -14.76 -5.61
CA MET A 1 -5.25 -13.82 -5.60
C MET A 1 -5.75 -12.53 -6.20
N SER A 2 -6.01 -11.53 -5.37
CA SER A 2 -6.34 -10.17 -5.81
C SER A 2 -5.28 -9.77 -6.85
N GLY A 3 -5.67 -9.32 -8.04
CA GLY A 3 -4.74 -8.88 -9.09
C GLY A 3 -3.98 -7.58 -8.74
N LEU A 4 -3.77 -7.33 -7.45
CA LEU A 4 -3.15 -6.18 -6.86
C LEU A 4 -1.64 -6.30 -7.03
N THR A 5 -1.08 -5.44 -7.87
CA THR A 5 0.38 -5.36 -8.07
C THR A 5 1.02 -4.60 -6.91
N PRO A 6 2.33 -4.81 -6.65
CA PRO A 6 3.05 -4.06 -5.62
C PRO A 6 2.95 -2.53 -5.79
N ALA A 7 2.86 -2.07 -7.05
CA ALA A 7 2.67 -0.66 -7.36
C ALA A 7 1.30 -0.14 -6.88
N LEU A 8 0.20 -0.84 -7.20
CA LEU A 8 -1.15 -0.45 -6.80
C LEU A 8 -1.34 -0.48 -5.28
N ALA A 9 -0.69 -1.42 -4.62
CA ALA A 9 -0.72 -1.55 -3.18
C ALA A 9 -0.14 -0.35 -2.42
N ARG A 10 0.90 0.29 -2.97
CA ARG A 10 1.45 1.53 -2.39
C ARG A 10 0.42 2.65 -2.39
N TYR A 11 -0.38 2.76 -3.46
CA TYR A 11 -1.48 3.73 -3.52
C TYR A 11 -2.58 3.39 -2.52
N LEU A 12 -2.95 2.11 -2.40
CA LEU A 12 -3.97 1.65 -1.45
C LEU A 12 -3.58 1.97 0.00
N LEU A 13 -2.33 1.73 0.39
CA LEU A 13 -1.81 2.09 1.71
C LEU A 13 -1.77 3.60 1.92
N ALA A 14 -1.39 4.38 0.91
CA ALA A 14 -1.37 5.85 1.04
C ALA A 14 -2.78 6.42 1.26
N ILE A 15 -3.80 5.88 0.58
CA ILE A 15 -5.20 6.29 0.77
C ILE A 15 -5.69 5.88 2.16
N ARG A 16 -5.35 4.66 2.63
CA ARG A 16 -5.62 4.22 4.00
C ARG A 16 -4.99 5.14 5.05
N ASP A 17 -3.78 5.63 4.80
CA ASP A 17 -3.05 6.55 5.67
C ASP A 17 -3.57 8.00 5.57
N GLY A 18 -4.72 8.22 4.93
CA GLY A 18 -5.44 9.50 4.91
C GLY A 18 -5.16 10.39 3.71
N VAL A 19 -4.49 9.89 2.66
CA VAL A 19 -4.33 10.67 1.42
C VAL A 19 -5.60 10.61 0.59
N GLU A 20 -6.28 11.74 0.50
CA GLU A 20 -7.60 11.82 -0.12
C GLU A 20 -7.57 12.41 -1.53
N ARG A 21 -6.44 12.93 -2.02
CA ARG A 21 -6.35 13.58 -3.35
C ARG A 21 -5.27 12.97 -4.21
N ARG A 22 -5.53 12.89 -5.53
CA ARG A 22 -4.54 12.43 -6.53
C ARG A 22 -3.26 13.26 -6.54
N VAL A 23 -3.36 14.57 -6.30
CA VAL A 23 -2.18 15.45 -6.24
C VAL A 23 -1.30 15.08 -5.05
N GLU A 24 -1.90 14.92 -3.87
CA GLU A 24 -1.18 14.52 -2.66
C GLU A 24 -0.58 13.10 -2.79
N LEU A 25 -1.24 12.20 -3.52
CA LEU A 25 -0.67 10.89 -3.86
C LEU A 25 0.59 11.01 -4.73
N ALA A 26 0.57 11.89 -5.74
CA ALA A 26 1.71 12.12 -6.61
C ALA A 26 2.91 12.65 -5.80
N ASP A 27 2.65 13.63 -4.94
CA ASP A 27 3.67 14.26 -4.09
C ASP A 27 4.21 13.28 -3.04
N ARG A 28 3.33 12.53 -2.35
CA ARG A 28 3.74 11.58 -1.29
C ARG A 28 4.48 10.37 -1.83
N LEU A 29 4.09 9.86 -3.00
CA LEU A 29 4.70 8.66 -3.59
C LEU A 29 5.82 8.99 -4.57
N GLU A 30 6.10 10.27 -4.82
CA GLU A 30 7.11 10.77 -5.75
C GLU A 30 6.93 10.22 -7.18
N VAL A 31 5.69 10.20 -7.65
CA VAL A 31 5.30 9.67 -8.96
C VAL A 31 4.61 10.72 -9.81
N SER A 32 4.59 10.51 -11.13
CA SER A 32 3.91 11.42 -12.04
C SER A 32 2.38 11.40 -11.84
N ARG A 33 1.72 12.56 -11.99
CA ARG A 33 0.24 12.66 -11.94
C ARG A 33 -0.47 11.71 -12.92
N PRO A 34 -0.01 11.52 -14.18
CA PRO A 34 -0.58 10.51 -15.07
C PRO A 34 -0.49 9.08 -14.51
N SER A 35 0.59 8.74 -13.81
CA SER A 35 0.73 7.43 -13.14
C SER A 35 -0.30 7.26 -12.03
N VAL A 36 -0.53 8.31 -11.22
CA VAL A 36 -1.56 8.29 -10.18
C VAL A 36 -2.94 8.08 -10.78
N THR A 37 -3.29 8.82 -11.83
CA THR A 37 -4.60 8.68 -12.50
C THR A 37 -4.83 7.25 -12.96
N LYS A 38 -3.87 6.66 -13.68
CA LYS A 38 -3.98 5.25 -14.13
C LYS A 38 -4.08 4.27 -12.97
N ALA A 39 -3.36 4.51 -11.88
CA ALA A 39 -3.39 3.65 -10.69
C ALA A 39 -4.75 3.71 -9.98
N VAL A 40 -5.27 4.92 -9.77
CA VAL A 40 -6.58 5.16 -9.13
C VAL A 40 -7.70 4.55 -9.97
N GLU A 41 -7.73 4.80 -11.28
CA GLU A 41 -8.72 4.20 -12.18
C GLU A 41 -8.71 2.66 -12.11
N ARG A 42 -7.52 2.08 -11.97
CA ARG A 42 -7.38 0.63 -11.83
C ARG A 42 -7.86 0.12 -10.47
N LEU A 43 -7.61 0.86 -9.39
CA LEU A 43 -8.14 0.54 -8.05
C LEU A 43 -9.67 0.69 -7.99
N GLU A 44 -10.22 1.69 -8.68
CA GLU A 44 -11.67 1.85 -8.84
C GLU A 44 -12.29 0.71 -9.63
N ALA A 45 -11.66 0.30 -10.75
CA ALA A 45 -12.10 -0.85 -11.54
C ALA A 45 -12.04 -2.17 -10.75
N MET A 46 -11.13 -2.27 -9.78
CA MET A 46 -11.06 -3.40 -8.84
C MET A 46 -12.05 -3.29 -7.67
N GLY A 47 -12.80 -2.18 -7.56
CA GLY A 47 -13.74 -1.93 -6.47
C GLY A 47 -13.08 -1.67 -5.12
N LEU A 48 -11.80 -1.29 -5.08
CA LEU A 48 -11.05 -1.03 -3.84
C LEU A 48 -11.09 0.44 -3.42
N VAL A 49 -11.21 1.35 -4.38
CA VAL A 49 -11.25 2.79 -4.15
C VAL A 49 -12.49 3.35 -4.83
N THR A 50 -13.00 4.47 -4.32
CA THR A 50 -14.01 5.28 -4.96
C THR A 50 -13.64 6.75 -4.89
N GLU A 51 -13.81 7.49 -5.99
CA GLU A 51 -13.73 8.94 -6.00
C GLU A 51 -15.12 9.58 -5.83
N GLY A 52 -15.32 10.23 -4.68
CA GLY A 52 -16.56 10.93 -4.35
C GLY A 52 -16.62 12.38 -4.83
N ARG A 53 -17.66 13.11 -4.41
CA ARG A 53 -17.80 14.55 -4.71
C ARG A 53 -16.57 15.33 -4.24
N GLY A 54 -16.08 16.23 -5.09
CA GLY A 54 -14.89 17.04 -4.82
C GLY A 54 -13.55 16.34 -5.12
N HIS A 55 -13.57 15.27 -5.92
CA HIS A 55 -12.40 14.47 -6.32
C HIS A 55 -11.65 13.90 -5.10
N ARG A 56 -12.43 13.45 -4.11
CA ARG A 56 -11.92 12.89 -2.87
C ARG A 56 -11.91 11.37 -2.97
N LEU A 57 -10.73 10.78 -2.83
CA LEU A 57 -10.52 9.35 -2.80
C LEU A 57 -10.90 8.79 -1.43
N ALA A 58 -11.64 7.69 -1.44
CA ALA A 58 -11.97 6.92 -0.24
C ALA A 58 -11.85 5.42 -0.54
N LEU A 59 -11.54 4.64 0.50
CA LEU A 59 -11.57 3.19 0.40
C LEU A 59 -13.04 2.70 0.41
N THR A 60 -13.33 1.69 -0.40
CA THR A 60 -14.56 0.91 -0.23
C THR A 60 -14.41 -0.05 0.95
N ALA A 61 -15.49 -0.73 1.35
CA ALA A 61 -15.39 -1.78 2.37
C ALA A 61 -14.37 -2.87 1.99
N GLN A 62 -14.41 -3.33 0.73
CA GLN A 62 -13.43 -4.30 0.20
C GLN A 62 -12.01 -3.71 0.19
N GLY A 63 -11.87 -2.43 -0.19
CA GLY A 63 -10.59 -1.73 -0.16
C GLY A 63 -9.98 -1.60 1.22
N ASP A 64 -10.80 -1.34 2.23
CA ASP A 64 -10.36 -1.25 3.62
C ASP A 64 -9.91 -2.61 4.17
N GLU A 65 -10.64 -3.68 3.88
CA GLU A 65 -10.23 -5.05 4.23
C GLU A 65 -8.89 -5.42 3.58
N GLU A 66 -8.75 -5.19 2.27
CA GLU A 66 -7.52 -5.46 1.53
C GLU A 66 -6.35 -4.59 2.06
N ALA A 67 -6.59 -3.31 2.33
CA ALA A 67 -5.59 -2.40 2.86
C ALA A 67 -5.14 -2.79 4.27
N ARG A 68 -6.04 -3.31 5.11
CA ARG A 68 -5.71 -3.84 6.45
C ARG A 68 -4.87 -5.11 6.36
N ALA A 69 -5.26 -6.06 5.50
CA ALA A 69 -4.50 -7.29 5.28
C ALA A 69 -3.08 -6.99 4.77
N LEU A 70 -2.98 -6.03 3.86
CA LEU A 70 -1.71 -5.54 3.36
C LEU A 70 -0.88 -4.87 4.46
N ALA A 71 -1.46 -3.97 5.24
CA ALA A 71 -0.76 -3.31 6.33
C ALA A 71 -0.22 -4.30 7.36
N ALA A 72 -1.01 -5.33 7.71
CA ALA A 72 -0.58 -6.40 8.61
C ALA A 72 0.60 -7.20 8.03
N SER A 73 0.59 -7.44 6.72
CA SER A 73 1.68 -8.11 6.02
C SER A 73 2.96 -7.28 6.06
N VAL A 74 2.87 -5.98 5.77
CA VAL A 74 4.01 -5.05 5.87
C VAL A 74 4.56 -5.02 7.29
N GLU A 75 3.70 -4.90 8.30
CA GLU A 75 4.12 -4.87 9.70
C GLU A 75 4.81 -6.17 10.12
N THR A 76 4.31 -7.32 9.64
CA THR A 76 4.94 -8.62 9.92
C THR A 76 6.36 -8.70 9.34
N VAL A 77 6.54 -8.25 8.09
CA VAL A 77 7.85 -8.20 7.44
C VAL A 77 8.78 -7.23 8.16
N GLU A 78 8.28 -6.04 8.51
CA GLU A 78 9.04 -5.03 9.26
C GLU A 78 9.54 -5.59 10.59
N ARG A 79 8.66 -6.21 11.40
CA ARG A 79 9.05 -6.82 12.68
C ARG A 79 10.12 -7.91 12.49
N CYS A 80 10.02 -8.69 11.43
CA CYS A 80 11.02 -9.71 11.11
C CYS A 80 12.39 -9.08 10.77
N LEU A 81 12.41 -8.03 9.94
CA LEU A 81 13.64 -7.33 9.58
C LEU A 81 14.29 -6.67 10.81
N VAL A 82 13.48 -6.08 11.71
CA VAL A 82 13.98 -5.54 12.98
C VAL A 82 14.56 -6.65 13.86
N ALA A 83 13.90 -7.80 13.96
CA ALA A 83 14.43 -8.95 14.71
C ALA A 83 15.75 -9.49 14.15
N GLN A 84 16.01 -9.30 12.86
CA GLN A 84 17.28 -9.61 12.21
C GLN A 84 18.36 -8.53 12.40
N GLY A 85 18.06 -7.46 13.15
CA GLY A 85 19.00 -6.39 13.47
C GLY A 85 18.97 -5.20 12.52
N MET A 86 17.99 -5.12 11.61
CA MET A 86 17.81 -3.93 10.78
C MET A 86 17.25 -2.77 11.60
N ALA A 87 17.75 -1.56 11.36
CA ALA A 87 17.20 -0.35 11.99
C ALA A 87 15.70 -0.18 11.62
N PRO A 88 14.83 0.20 12.57
CA PRO A 88 13.37 0.27 12.33
C PRO A 88 12.95 1.11 11.12
N GLY A 89 13.58 2.27 10.91
CA GLY A 89 13.29 3.13 9.75
C GLY A 89 13.62 2.48 8.40
N CYS A 90 14.69 1.67 8.34
CA CYS A 90 15.05 0.90 7.16
C CYS A 90 14.10 -0.29 6.98
N ALA A 91 13.81 -1.01 8.05
CA ALA A 91 12.91 -2.16 8.05
C ALA A 91 11.51 -1.78 7.53
N ARG A 92 10.94 -0.66 7.99
CA ARG A 92 9.66 -0.12 7.51
C ARG A 92 9.67 0.12 6.01
N ARG A 93 10.70 0.81 5.51
CA ARG A 93 10.83 1.15 4.08
C ARG A 93 10.95 -0.11 3.22
N THR A 94 11.83 -1.02 3.61
CA THR A 94 12.04 -2.31 2.93
C THR A 94 10.79 -3.17 2.98
N ALA A 95 10.07 -3.21 4.11
CA ALA A 95 8.82 -3.95 4.21
C ALA A 95 7.74 -3.37 3.29
N CYS A 96 7.57 -2.05 3.22
CA CYS A 96 6.64 -1.41 2.30
C CYS A 96 6.95 -1.71 0.82
N GLU A 97 8.23 -1.84 0.46
CA GLU A 97 8.67 -2.16 -0.89
C GLU A 97 8.58 -3.67 -1.21
N GLY A 98 8.84 -4.53 -0.21
CA GLY A 98 9.00 -5.98 -0.36
C GLY A 98 7.82 -6.83 0.09
N ALA A 99 6.79 -6.29 0.75
CA ALA A 99 5.68 -7.05 1.36
C ALA A 99 4.89 -7.95 0.38
N PHE A 100 5.03 -7.76 -0.93
CA PHE A 100 4.38 -8.58 -1.95
C PHE A 100 5.23 -9.73 -2.49
N VAL A 101 6.54 -9.75 -2.23
CA VAL A 101 7.47 -10.63 -2.96
C VAL A 101 7.92 -11.83 -2.13
N GLN A 102 7.62 -11.91 -0.84
CA GLN A 102 8.14 -12.97 0.02
C GLN A 102 7.15 -13.34 1.14
N PRO A 103 6.64 -14.58 1.21
CA PRO A 103 6.26 -15.14 2.50
C PRO A 103 7.55 -15.29 3.31
N CYS A 104 7.76 -14.44 4.30
CA CYS A 104 8.96 -14.52 5.13
C CYS A 104 8.98 -15.89 5.83
N PRO A 105 9.95 -16.78 5.55
CA PRO A 105 10.06 -18.03 6.25
C PRO A 105 10.63 -17.75 7.65
N VAL A 106 9.76 -17.60 8.64
CA VAL A 106 10.15 -17.64 10.05
C VAL A 106 10.55 -19.07 10.41
N ARG A 107 11.85 -19.38 10.34
CA ARG A 107 12.48 -20.44 11.12
C ARG A 107 13.95 -20.14 11.33
N TYR A 108 14.36 -19.89 12.58
CA TYR A 108 15.51 -20.54 13.23
C TYR A 108 15.42 -20.35 14.75
N ARG A 109 14.70 -21.24 15.43
CA ARG A 109 15.20 -21.99 16.59
C ARG A 109 14.24 -23.12 16.95
#